data_AF-A0A453GM44-F1
#
_entry.id   AF-A0A453GM44-F1
#
_cell.length_a   1.000
_cell.length_b   1.000
_cell.length_c   1.000
_cell.angle_alpha   90.00
_cell.angle_beta   90.00
_cell.angle_gamma   90.00
#
_symmetry.space_group_name_H-M   'P 1'
#
loop_
_entity.id
_entity.type
_entity.pdbx_description
1 polymer ?
#
loop_
_entity_poly.entity_id
_entity_poly.type
_entity_poly.pdbx_seq_one_letter_code
_entity_poly.pdbx_strand_id
1 'polypeptide(L)'
;LAEKKNSIVTQSSVCYRSGVKSGRGLLFLRRARPARRRPAMVPNPRHIRRLLLVAATAAFIYIQVRHFSAQSHDAGRLALAGADQPDLSVAAVVIMACNRPDYLHRTVESILKYQKAVASKFPLFISQDGTNGEVKNKALSYTQITFMQHVDLEPVHTESPGEHIAYYKIANHYKWALDELFTKRNFRRVIILEDDMEIAPDFFDYFEAAAKLLDTDKSIMAVSSWNDNGQKQFVYDPKALYRSDFFPGLGWMLTKSTWMELSPKWPKAYWDDWVRLKEVHKDRQFIRPEVCRTYNFGEHGSSMGQFFNQYLKPIKLNDAHVCKSSHIFQFVQNL
;
A
#
# COMPACT_ATOMS: atom_id res chain seq x y z
N LEU A 1 -12.08 -1.84 -53.83
CA LEU A 1 -13.41 -2.02 -53.23
C LEU A 1 -14.07 -3.22 -53.91
N ALA A 2 -14.24 -4.33 -53.19
CA ALA A 2 -14.90 -5.53 -53.69
C ALA A 2 -15.99 -5.95 -52.69
N GLU A 3 -17.15 -6.25 -53.26
CA GLU A 3 -18.45 -6.37 -52.62
C GLU A 3 -18.78 -7.79 -52.11
N LYS A 4 -19.57 -7.78 -51.03
CA LYS A 4 -20.78 -8.58 -50.75
C LYS A 4 -20.73 -10.13 -50.67
N LYS A 5 -21.08 -10.57 -49.46
CA LYS A 5 -22.26 -11.39 -49.06
C LYS A 5 -22.22 -12.92 -49.12
N ASN A 6 -22.66 -13.43 -47.97
CA ASN A 6 -23.67 -14.46 -47.71
C ASN A 6 -23.23 -15.88 -47.28
N SER A 7 -23.84 -16.25 -46.15
CA SER A 7 -23.95 -17.55 -45.47
C SER A 7 -24.51 -18.68 -46.34
N ILE A 8 -24.26 -19.94 -45.94
CA ILE A 8 -25.25 -20.98 -45.56
C ILE A 8 -24.60 -22.37 -45.46
N VAL A 9 -24.87 -23.01 -44.31
CA VAL A 9 -25.17 -24.43 -44.00
C VAL A 9 -24.87 -25.53 -45.02
N THR A 10 -24.31 -26.64 -44.52
CA THR A 10 -24.42 -27.99 -45.10
C THR A 10 -25.05 -28.99 -44.11
N GLN A 11 -26.17 -29.62 -44.51
CA GLN A 11 -26.68 -30.93 -44.08
C GLN A 11 -25.82 -32.04 -44.76
N SER A 12 -25.84 -33.36 -44.51
CA SER A 12 -26.82 -34.35 -44.02
C SER A 12 -26.02 -35.67 -43.76
N SER A 13 -26.44 -36.68 -43.00
CA SER A 13 -27.32 -37.77 -43.47
C SER A 13 -27.55 -38.83 -42.37
N VAL A 14 -28.67 -39.54 -42.52
CA VAL A 14 -29.43 -40.43 -41.63
C VAL A 14 -29.00 -41.91 -41.68
N CYS A 15 -29.24 -42.70 -40.62
CA CYS A 15 -29.86 -44.04 -40.74
C CYS A 15 -30.49 -44.52 -39.41
N TYR A 16 -31.55 -45.32 -39.51
CA TYR A 16 -32.64 -45.52 -38.54
C TYR A 16 -32.86 -47.02 -38.22
N ARG A 17 -33.71 -47.26 -37.20
CA ARG A 17 -34.54 -48.47 -36.85
C ARG A 17 -34.00 -49.41 -35.77
N SER A 18 -34.81 -50.09 -34.92
CA SER A 18 -36.14 -49.90 -34.26
C SER A 18 -36.56 -51.26 -33.65
N GLY A 19 -37.28 -51.28 -32.52
CA GLY A 19 -38.13 -52.41 -32.05
C GLY A 19 -37.91 -52.81 -30.57
N VAL A 20 -38.69 -52.37 -29.55
CA VAL A 20 -40.05 -52.77 -29.10
C VAL A 20 -40.08 -54.18 -28.44
N LYS A 21 -40.74 -54.55 -27.32
CA LYS A 21 -41.37 -54.02 -26.07
C LYS A 21 -41.82 -55.28 -25.27
N SER A 22 -41.99 -55.16 -23.93
CA SER A 22 -43.00 -55.86 -23.06
C SER A 22 -42.87 -57.40 -22.87
N GLY A 23 -43.14 -58.08 -21.75
CA GLY A 23 -43.69 -57.78 -20.42
C GLY A 23 -44.33 -59.05 -19.79
N ARG A 24 -44.10 -59.27 -18.47
CA ARG A 24 -44.87 -60.03 -17.42
C ARG A 24 -45.11 -61.58 -17.45
N GLY A 25 -45.00 -62.17 -16.24
CA GLY A 25 -45.75 -63.35 -15.70
C GLY A 25 -44.88 -64.57 -15.33
N LEU A 26 -44.49 -64.87 -14.07
CA LEU A 26 -45.17 -65.45 -12.87
C LEU A 26 -44.95 -66.99 -12.69
N LEU A 27 -44.29 -67.37 -11.56
CA LEU A 27 -44.33 -68.63 -10.73
C LEU A 27 -44.36 -70.03 -11.41
N PHE A 28 -43.81 -71.17 -10.92
CA PHE A 28 -43.36 -71.70 -9.61
C PHE A 28 -42.65 -73.06 -9.87
N LEU A 29 -41.63 -73.47 -9.08
CA LEU A 29 -41.49 -74.78 -8.38
C LEU A 29 -40.03 -75.25 -8.11
N ARG A 30 -39.75 -75.35 -6.80
CA ARG A 30 -39.04 -76.41 -6.01
C ARG A 30 -37.56 -76.82 -6.29
N ARG A 31 -36.73 -76.41 -5.31
CA ARG A 31 -35.72 -77.13 -4.46
C ARG A 31 -34.80 -78.22 -5.07
N ALA A 32 -33.48 -78.01 -4.88
CA ALA A 32 -32.54 -78.93 -4.21
C ALA A 32 -31.28 -78.19 -3.69
N ARG A 33 -30.74 -78.59 -2.53
CA ARG A 33 -29.48 -78.11 -1.90
C ARG A 33 -28.27 -78.98 -2.35
N PRO A 34 -27.04 -78.81 -1.80
CA PRO A 34 -26.06 -77.74 -1.99
C PRO A 34 -24.68 -78.28 -2.43
N ALA A 35 -23.76 -77.43 -2.89
CA ALA A 35 -22.33 -77.76 -2.96
C ALA A 35 -21.45 -76.59 -2.51
N ARG A 36 -20.66 -76.82 -1.46
CA ARG A 36 -19.69 -75.90 -0.85
C ARG A 36 -18.60 -75.50 -1.85
N ARG A 37 -18.29 -74.19 -1.96
CA ARG A 37 -16.95 -73.70 -2.34
C ARG A 37 -16.53 -72.52 -1.44
N ARG A 38 -15.23 -72.53 -1.16
CA ARG A 38 -14.35 -71.83 -0.19
C ARG A 38 -14.74 -70.41 0.27
N PRO A 39 -14.42 -70.02 1.52
CA PRO A 39 -14.66 -68.67 2.01
C PRO A 39 -13.75 -67.66 1.29
N ALA A 40 -14.34 -66.55 0.85
CA ALA A 40 -13.61 -65.37 0.44
C ALA A 40 -12.86 -64.78 1.64
N MET A 41 -11.59 -64.46 1.45
CA MET A 41 -10.75 -63.82 2.45
C MET A 41 -11.29 -62.41 2.69
N VAL A 42 -11.87 -62.16 3.87
CA VAL A 42 -12.34 -60.83 4.28
C VAL A 42 -11.10 -59.97 4.58
N PRO A 43 -10.86 -58.85 3.87
CA PRO A 43 -9.68 -58.04 4.12
C PRO A 43 -9.76 -57.41 5.51
N ASN A 44 -8.67 -57.55 6.27
CA ASN A 44 -8.59 -57.09 7.65
C ASN A 44 -8.85 -55.57 7.73
N PRO A 45 -9.85 -55.09 8.48
CA PRO A 45 -10.23 -53.68 8.54
C PRO A 45 -9.10 -52.77 9.05
N ARG A 46 -8.11 -53.31 9.78
CA ARG A 46 -6.91 -52.57 10.19
C ARG A 46 -5.98 -52.25 9.00
N HIS A 47 -5.95 -53.10 7.98
CA HIS A 47 -5.15 -52.88 6.76
C HIS A 47 -5.79 -51.81 5.87
N ILE A 48 -7.11 -51.85 5.71
CA ILE A 48 -7.87 -50.83 4.95
C ILE A 48 -7.71 -49.45 5.60
N ARG A 49 -7.81 -49.37 6.93
CA ARG A 49 -7.65 -48.11 7.67
C ARG A 49 -6.23 -47.55 7.58
N ARG A 50 -5.20 -48.39 7.56
CA ARG A 50 -3.80 -47.98 7.32
C ARG A 50 -3.61 -47.48 5.88
N LEU A 51 -4.20 -48.15 4.89
CA LEU A 51 -4.11 -47.74 3.49
C LEU A 51 -4.76 -46.37 3.26
N LEU A 52 -5.95 -46.16 3.85
CA LEU A 52 -6.68 -44.88 3.79
C LEU A 52 -5.91 -43.76 4.48
N LEU A 53 -5.26 -44.04 5.61
CA LEU A 53 -4.44 -43.06 6.31
C LEU A 53 -3.23 -42.65 5.45
N VAL A 54 -2.51 -43.62 4.87
CA VAL A 54 -1.37 -43.34 3.98
C VAL A 54 -1.79 -42.54 2.74
N ALA A 55 -2.93 -42.88 2.14
CA ALA A 55 -3.48 -42.14 1.00
C ALA A 55 -3.85 -40.69 1.37
N ALA A 56 -4.43 -40.47 2.56
CA ALA A 56 -4.76 -39.14 3.04
C ALA A 56 -3.50 -38.30 3.32
N THR A 57 -2.46 -38.89 3.91
CA THR A 57 -1.18 -38.18 4.13
C THR A 57 -0.50 -37.82 2.81
N ALA A 58 -0.51 -38.72 1.82
CA ALA A 58 0.04 -38.45 0.50
C ALA A 58 -0.74 -37.34 -0.24
N ALA A 59 -2.07 -37.34 -0.14
CA ALA A 59 -2.90 -36.28 -0.70
C ALA A 59 -2.64 -34.93 -0.01
N PHE A 60 -2.49 -34.92 1.31
CA PHE A 60 -2.16 -33.71 2.07
C PHE A 60 -0.79 -33.13 1.65
N ILE A 61 0.24 -33.98 1.55
CA ILE A 61 1.58 -33.56 1.08
C ILE A 61 1.49 -33.04 -0.35
N TYR A 62 0.75 -33.71 -1.24
CA TYR A 62 0.58 -33.25 -2.62
C TYR A 62 -0.10 -31.88 -2.69
N ILE A 63 -1.13 -31.64 -1.88
CA ILE A 63 -1.81 -30.34 -1.78
C ILE A 63 -0.86 -29.27 -1.25
N GLN A 64 -0.09 -29.57 -0.20
CA GLN A 64 0.89 -28.62 0.36
C GLN A 64 1.98 -28.27 -0.65
N VAL A 65 2.52 -29.26 -1.38
CA VAL A 65 3.52 -29.03 -2.45
C VAL A 65 2.91 -28.22 -3.59
N ARG A 66 1.69 -28.53 -4.04
CA ARG A 66 1.00 -27.75 -5.08
C ARG A 66 0.73 -26.32 -4.64
N HIS A 67 0.34 -26.11 -3.38
CA HIS A 67 0.08 -24.79 -2.82
C HIS A 67 1.38 -23.97 -2.69
N PHE A 68 2.47 -24.60 -2.27
CA PHE A 68 3.79 -23.99 -2.20
C PHE A 68 4.34 -23.66 -3.59
N SER A 69 4.19 -24.57 -4.56
CA SER A 69 4.55 -24.31 -5.96
C SER A 69 3.73 -23.18 -6.57
N ALA A 70 2.41 -23.13 -6.31
CA ALA A 70 1.56 -22.03 -6.78
C ALA A 70 1.98 -20.69 -6.16
N GLN A 71 2.25 -20.65 -4.85
CA GLN A 71 2.78 -19.46 -4.17
C GLN A 71 4.17 -19.07 -4.68
N SER A 72 5.04 -20.04 -4.99
CA SER A 72 6.36 -19.80 -5.58
C SER A 72 6.26 -19.25 -7.01
N HIS A 73 5.33 -19.76 -7.82
CA HIS A 73 5.10 -19.27 -9.17
C HIS A 73 4.49 -17.86 -9.15
N ASP A 74 3.55 -17.57 -8.25
CA ASP A 74 2.98 -16.23 -8.07
C ASP A 74 4.01 -15.24 -7.52
N ALA A 75 4.84 -15.66 -6.55
CA ALA A 75 5.97 -14.86 -6.05
C ALA A 75 7.00 -14.60 -7.14
N GLY A 76 7.31 -15.60 -7.98
CA GLY A 76 8.19 -15.44 -9.14
C GLY A 76 7.61 -14.53 -10.21
N ARG A 77 6.28 -14.57 -10.43
CA ARG A 77 5.59 -13.71 -11.38
C ARG A 77 5.46 -12.27 -10.87
N LEU A 78 5.28 -12.07 -9.56
CA LEU A 78 5.36 -10.77 -8.89
C LEU A 78 6.79 -10.21 -8.90
N ALA A 79 7.80 -11.06 -8.71
CA ALA A 79 9.21 -10.67 -8.81
C ALA A 79 9.59 -10.28 -10.25
N LEU A 80 9.05 -10.97 -11.26
CA LEU A 80 9.25 -10.64 -12.68
C LEU A 80 8.41 -9.43 -13.14
N ALA A 81 7.21 -9.22 -12.58
CA ALA A 81 6.42 -8.02 -12.82
C ALA A 81 7.00 -6.78 -12.11
N GLY A 82 7.76 -6.97 -11.03
CA GLY A 82 8.54 -5.94 -10.34
C GLY A 82 9.94 -5.69 -10.93
N ALA A 83 10.35 -6.47 -11.94
CA ALA A 83 11.66 -6.36 -12.58
C ALA A 83 11.73 -5.30 -13.69
N ASP A 84 10.60 -4.66 -14.04
CA ASP A 84 10.52 -3.65 -15.11
C ASP A 84 10.39 -2.20 -14.61
N GLN A 85 10.85 -1.93 -13.39
CA GLN A 85 11.21 -0.57 -12.95
C GLN A 85 12.63 -0.60 -12.39
N PRO A 86 13.66 -0.31 -13.21
CA PRO A 86 14.98 -0.08 -12.67
C PRO A 86 14.90 1.15 -11.76
N ASP A 87 15.58 1.04 -10.62
CA ASP A 87 16.21 2.00 -9.69
C ASP A 87 16.35 3.51 -10.05
N LEU A 88 15.41 4.10 -10.80
CA LEU A 88 15.50 5.45 -11.40
C LEU A 88 14.78 6.53 -10.58
N SER A 89 13.74 6.15 -9.83
CA SER A 89 13.01 7.11 -9.00
C SER A 89 13.72 7.35 -7.67
N VAL A 90 13.80 8.61 -7.27
CA VAL A 90 14.36 9.02 -5.97
C VAL A 90 13.41 8.62 -4.85
N ALA A 91 12.13 8.93 -5.01
CA ALA A 91 11.05 8.54 -4.11
C ALA A 91 9.70 8.67 -4.82
N ALA A 92 8.73 7.81 -4.50
CA ALA A 92 7.33 8.12 -4.80
C ALA A 92 6.85 9.25 -3.88
N VAL A 93 5.90 10.07 -4.35
CA VAL A 93 5.24 11.09 -3.51
C VAL A 93 3.77 10.74 -3.44
N VAL A 94 3.24 10.61 -2.23
CA VAL A 94 1.82 10.34 -2.00
C VAL A 94 1.17 11.48 -1.25
N ILE A 95 0.01 11.91 -1.74
CA ILE A 95 -0.88 12.86 -1.08
C ILE A 95 -2.00 12.06 -0.42
N MET A 96 -2.07 12.14 0.91
CA MET A 96 -3.10 11.52 1.73
C MET A 96 -4.33 12.43 1.74
N ALA A 97 -5.42 11.98 1.13
CA ALA A 97 -6.66 12.75 0.99
C ALA A 97 -7.86 11.98 1.54
N CYS A 98 -8.95 12.68 1.86
CA CYS A 98 -10.19 12.04 2.32
C CYS A 98 -11.42 12.69 1.68
N ASN A 99 -11.80 13.89 2.15
CA ASN A 99 -13.08 14.52 1.83
C ASN A 99 -13.01 16.05 1.60
N ARG A 100 -11.81 16.62 1.38
CA ARG A 100 -11.59 18.07 1.19
C ARG A 100 -11.11 18.37 -0.25
N PRO A 101 -12.00 18.46 -1.24
CA PRO A 101 -11.59 18.60 -2.65
C PRO A 101 -10.82 19.90 -2.95
N ASP A 102 -11.17 21.01 -2.30
CA ASP A 102 -10.49 22.29 -2.47
C ASP A 102 -9.09 22.29 -1.87
N TYR A 103 -8.90 21.61 -0.74
CA TYR A 103 -7.59 21.45 -0.11
C TYR A 103 -6.70 20.58 -0.98
N LEU A 104 -7.21 19.43 -1.43
CA LEU A 104 -6.51 18.57 -2.39
C LEU A 104 -6.10 19.34 -3.65
N HIS A 105 -7.00 20.15 -4.22
CA HIS A 105 -6.69 20.98 -5.38
C HIS A 105 -5.50 21.91 -5.10
N ARG A 106 -5.55 22.69 -4.01
CA ARG A 106 -4.47 23.62 -3.64
C ARG A 106 -3.13 22.91 -3.44
N THR A 107 -3.14 21.77 -2.74
CA THR A 107 -1.94 20.95 -2.52
C THR A 107 -1.36 20.44 -3.83
N VAL A 108 -2.18 19.86 -4.70
CA VAL A 108 -1.74 19.35 -6.00
C VAL A 108 -1.19 20.47 -6.89
N GLU A 109 -1.86 21.62 -6.97
CA GLU A 109 -1.35 22.76 -7.74
C GLU A 109 0.00 23.25 -7.20
N SER A 110 0.18 23.27 -5.87
CA SER A 110 1.46 23.63 -5.25
C SER A 110 2.57 22.66 -5.64
N ILE A 111 2.29 21.36 -5.63
CA ILE A 111 3.24 20.31 -6.01
C ILE A 111 3.62 20.40 -7.50
N LEU A 112 2.62 20.55 -8.37
CA LEU A 112 2.81 20.56 -9.83
C LEU A 112 3.58 21.79 -10.33
N LYS A 113 3.70 22.86 -9.54
CA LYS A 113 4.57 24.00 -9.86
C LYS A 113 6.03 23.57 -10.00
N TYR A 114 6.49 22.66 -9.15
CA TYR A 114 7.91 22.29 -9.04
C TYR A 114 8.20 20.85 -9.49
N GLN A 115 7.20 19.96 -9.51
CA GLN A 115 7.41 18.54 -9.80
C GLN A 115 7.62 18.23 -11.29
N LYS A 116 7.01 19.00 -12.21
CA LYS A 116 6.98 18.67 -13.65
C LYS A 116 8.36 18.39 -14.25
N ALA A 117 9.37 19.17 -13.86
CA ALA A 117 10.75 19.02 -14.34
C ALA A 117 11.47 17.77 -13.80
N VAL A 118 10.95 17.18 -12.73
CA VAL A 118 11.54 16.04 -12.01
C VAL A 118 10.59 14.84 -11.95
N ALA A 119 9.62 14.76 -12.87
CA ALA A 119 8.54 13.79 -12.79
C ALA A 119 8.98 12.32 -12.84
N SER A 120 10.05 12.02 -13.57
CA SER A 120 10.65 10.68 -13.60
C SER A 120 11.31 10.29 -12.27
N LYS A 121 11.80 11.27 -11.50
CA LYS A 121 12.41 11.04 -10.19
C LYS A 121 11.37 10.92 -9.08
N PHE A 122 10.25 11.62 -9.22
CA PHE A 122 9.22 11.76 -8.19
C PHE A 122 7.81 11.46 -8.73
N PRO A 123 7.48 10.20 -9.04
CA PRO A 123 6.13 9.83 -9.46
C PRO A 123 5.10 10.17 -8.38
N LEU A 124 3.99 10.79 -8.79
CA LEU A 124 2.95 11.29 -7.89
C LEU A 124 1.79 10.30 -7.74
N PHE A 125 1.28 10.21 -6.52
CA PHE A 125 0.11 9.43 -6.14
C PHE A 125 -0.85 10.27 -5.31
N ILE A 126 -2.15 10.08 -5.52
CA ILE A 126 -3.19 10.54 -4.59
C ILE A 126 -3.81 9.28 -4.00
N SER A 127 -3.74 9.15 -2.68
CA SER A 127 -4.43 8.10 -1.94
C SER A 127 -5.63 8.71 -1.24
N GLN A 128 -6.83 8.38 -1.71
CA GLN A 128 -8.06 8.82 -1.08
C GLN A 128 -8.57 7.77 -0.09
N ASP A 129 -8.90 8.17 1.13
CA ASP A 129 -9.74 7.40 2.04
C ASP A 129 -11.23 7.66 1.81
N GLY A 130 -12.02 6.60 1.84
CA GLY A 130 -13.47 6.65 1.72
C GLY A 130 -13.97 6.88 0.30
N THR A 131 -15.23 7.33 0.20
CA THR A 131 -16.01 7.33 -1.05
C THR A 131 -16.46 8.73 -1.51
N ASN A 132 -15.88 9.81 -0.96
CA ASN A 132 -16.24 11.16 -1.35
C ASN A 132 -16.04 11.38 -2.87
N GLY A 133 -17.14 11.60 -3.58
CA GLY A 133 -17.15 11.69 -5.04
C GLY A 133 -16.42 12.91 -5.59
N GLU A 134 -16.45 14.04 -4.88
CA GLU A 134 -15.81 15.29 -5.31
C GLU A 134 -14.28 15.17 -5.26
N VAL A 135 -13.73 14.61 -4.18
CA VAL A 135 -12.29 14.30 -4.06
C VAL A 135 -11.87 13.31 -5.12
N LYS A 136 -12.66 12.25 -5.36
CA LYS A 136 -12.37 11.26 -6.41
C LYS A 136 -12.33 11.90 -7.79
N ASN A 137 -13.33 12.71 -8.13
CA ASN A 137 -13.40 13.40 -9.41
C ASN A 137 -12.25 14.39 -9.58
N LYS A 138 -11.91 15.13 -8.51
CA LYS A 138 -10.76 16.05 -8.50
C LYS A 138 -9.45 15.29 -8.71
N ALA A 139 -9.22 14.19 -7.99
CA ALA A 139 -8.01 13.38 -8.12
C ALA A 139 -7.87 12.80 -9.54
N LEU A 140 -8.95 12.26 -10.11
CA LEU A 140 -8.96 11.70 -11.46
C LEU A 140 -8.79 12.76 -12.56
N SER A 141 -9.06 14.05 -12.28
CA SER A 141 -8.82 15.13 -13.24
C SER A 141 -7.32 15.40 -13.48
N TYR A 142 -6.45 14.96 -12.57
CA TYR A 142 -5.00 15.07 -12.70
C TYR A 142 -4.41 13.85 -13.43
N THR A 143 -4.41 13.88 -14.76
CA THR A 143 -3.98 12.75 -15.61
C THR A 143 -2.53 12.32 -15.42
N GLN A 144 -1.68 13.19 -14.89
CA GLN A 144 -0.28 12.93 -14.57
C GLN A 144 -0.06 12.30 -13.18
N ILE A 145 -1.12 12.14 -12.38
CA ILE A 145 -1.04 11.61 -11.01
C ILE A 145 -1.78 10.28 -10.93
N THR A 146 -1.17 9.28 -10.31
CA THR A 146 -1.82 7.98 -10.13
C THR A 146 -2.80 8.04 -8.95
N PHE A 147 -4.07 7.77 -9.22
CA PHE A 147 -5.10 7.68 -8.18
C PHE A 147 -5.14 6.29 -7.53
N MET A 148 -5.27 6.26 -6.21
CA MET A 148 -5.47 5.07 -5.38
C MET A 148 -6.64 5.34 -4.41
N GLN A 149 -7.45 4.32 -4.12
CA GLN A 149 -8.59 4.46 -3.23
C GLN A 149 -8.60 3.38 -2.16
N HIS A 150 -8.61 3.82 -0.91
CA HIS A 150 -8.84 3.00 0.26
C HIS A 150 -10.31 3.09 0.64
N VAL A 151 -10.98 1.94 0.78
CA VAL A 151 -12.35 1.87 1.29
C VAL A 151 -12.38 0.78 2.36
N ASP A 152 -12.46 1.22 3.61
CA ASP A 152 -12.70 0.34 4.74
C ASP A 152 -14.17 0.46 5.17
N LEU A 153 -14.90 -0.66 5.05
CA LEU A 153 -16.33 -0.74 5.40
C LEU A 153 -16.54 -1.30 6.81
N GLU A 154 -15.46 -1.78 7.46
CA GLU A 154 -15.58 -2.36 8.79
C GLU A 154 -15.85 -1.28 9.84
N PRO A 155 -16.76 -1.55 10.81
CA PRO A 155 -16.95 -0.64 11.93
C PRO A 155 -15.67 -0.49 12.75
N VAL A 156 -15.26 0.76 12.96
CA VAL A 156 -14.09 1.08 13.79
C VAL A 156 -14.46 0.90 15.26
N HIS A 157 -13.72 0.03 15.95
CA HIS A 157 -13.81 -0.17 17.39
C HIS A 157 -12.58 0.46 18.06
N THR A 158 -12.82 1.45 18.93
CA THR A 158 -11.75 2.10 19.68
C THR A 158 -11.25 1.20 20.82
N GLU A 159 -9.99 1.36 21.21
CA GLU A 159 -9.39 0.62 22.31
C GLU A 159 -9.88 1.11 23.67
N SER A 160 -10.17 2.42 23.78
CA SER A 160 -10.74 3.02 24.99
C SER A 160 -11.99 3.87 24.68
N PRO A 161 -12.93 4.00 25.64
CA PRO A 161 -14.02 4.96 25.53
C PRO A 161 -13.50 6.41 25.41
N GLY A 162 -14.12 7.21 24.55
CA GLY A 162 -13.80 8.63 24.38
C GLY A 162 -12.73 8.95 23.34
N GLU A 163 -12.06 7.95 22.78
CA GLU A 163 -11.11 8.15 21.69
C GLU A 163 -11.81 8.53 20.37
N HIS A 164 -11.14 9.33 19.54
CA HIS A 164 -11.72 9.78 18.28
C HIS A 164 -11.51 8.76 17.15
N ILE A 165 -12.61 8.26 16.58
CA ILE A 165 -12.65 7.33 15.44
C ILE A 165 -11.84 7.86 14.24
N ALA A 166 -11.75 9.18 14.06
CA ALA A 166 -10.98 9.78 12.97
C ALA A 166 -9.51 9.34 12.97
N TYR A 167 -8.85 9.27 14.14
CA TYR A 167 -7.45 8.86 14.24
C TYR A 167 -7.23 7.38 13.89
N TYR A 168 -8.23 6.54 14.13
CA TYR A 168 -8.20 5.14 13.71
C TYR A 168 -8.26 5.00 12.19
N LYS A 169 -9.18 5.75 11.55
CA LYS A 169 -9.29 5.77 10.09
C LYS A 169 -8.01 6.31 9.43
N ILE A 170 -7.45 7.38 9.98
CA ILE A 170 -6.17 7.95 9.52
C ILE A 170 -5.06 6.89 9.61
N ALA A 171 -4.87 6.25 10.77
CA ALA A 171 -3.83 5.24 10.92
C ALA A 171 -4.02 4.07 9.95
N ASN A 172 -5.24 3.59 9.75
CA ASN A 172 -5.53 2.53 8.78
C ASN A 172 -5.21 2.96 7.34
N HIS A 173 -5.63 4.17 6.94
CA HIS A 173 -5.37 4.70 5.60
C HIS A 173 -3.87 4.88 5.32
N TYR A 174 -3.10 5.39 6.29
CA TYR A 174 -1.64 5.47 6.19
C TYR A 174 -1.02 4.09 5.98
N LYS A 175 -1.44 3.11 6.77
CA LYS A 175 -0.94 1.73 6.65
C LYS A 175 -1.21 1.18 5.25
N TRP A 176 -2.45 1.28 4.78
CA TRP A 176 -2.84 0.77 3.48
C TRP A 176 -2.05 1.45 2.36
N ALA A 177 -1.98 2.77 2.34
CA ALA A 177 -1.30 3.53 1.28
C ALA A 177 0.20 3.21 1.24
N LEU A 178 0.85 3.08 2.40
CA LEU A 178 2.27 2.76 2.48
C LEU A 178 2.53 1.29 2.11
N ASP A 179 1.66 0.35 2.47
CA ASP A 179 1.75 -1.03 1.99
C ASP A 179 1.58 -1.12 0.46
N GLU A 180 0.65 -0.36 -0.14
CA GLU A 180 0.52 -0.27 -1.60
C GLU A 180 1.83 0.20 -2.26
N LEU A 181 2.43 1.27 -1.75
CA LEU A 181 3.62 1.88 -2.35
C LEU A 181 4.90 1.06 -2.11
N PHE A 182 5.14 0.62 -0.88
CA PHE A 182 6.36 -0.11 -0.53
C PHE A 182 6.29 -1.59 -0.90
N THR A 183 5.15 -2.25 -0.70
CA THR A 183 5.04 -3.71 -0.90
C THR A 183 4.61 -4.04 -2.32
N LYS A 184 3.51 -3.44 -2.81
CA LYS A 184 2.98 -3.80 -4.15
C LYS A 184 3.71 -3.10 -5.28
N ARG A 185 4.03 -1.81 -5.13
CA ARG A 185 4.73 -1.01 -6.15
C ARG A 185 6.25 -0.98 -5.99
N ASN A 186 6.76 -1.56 -4.89
CA ASN A 186 8.19 -1.77 -4.64
C ASN A 186 9.05 -0.49 -4.65
N PHE A 187 8.50 0.66 -4.27
CA PHE A 187 9.31 1.87 -4.14
C PHE A 187 10.35 1.75 -3.03
N ARG A 188 11.56 2.27 -3.24
CA ARG A 188 12.63 2.30 -2.22
C ARG A 188 12.35 3.32 -1.12
N ARG A 189 11.75 4.45 -1.49
CA ARG A 189 11.42 5.57 -0.62
C ARG A 189 10.07 6.15 -1.00
N VAL A 190 9.36 6.66 0.00
CA VAL A 190 8.09 7.37 -0.19
C VAL A 190 8.18 8.67 0.59
N ILE A 191 7.78 9.77 -0.06
CA ILE A 191 7.51 11.07 0.55
C ILE A 191 6.00 11.16 0.76
N ILE A 192 5.58 11.46 1.99
CA ILE A 192 4.19 11.52 2.40
C ILE A 192 3.81 12.98 2.64
N LEU A 193 2.76 13.45 1.97
CA LEU A 193 2.11 14.75 2.16
C LEU A 193 0.63 14.53 2.52
N GLU A 194 0.07 15.46 3.28
CA GLU A 194 -1.39 15.52 3.51
C GLU A 194 -2.04 16.48 2.50
N ASP A 195 -3.36 16.40 2.32
CA ASP A 195 -4.08 17.21 1.34
C ASP A 195 -4.21 18.69 1.73
N ASP A 196 -3.63 19.13 2.85
CA ASP A 196 -3.64 20.52 3.35
C ASP A 196 -2.25 21.18 3.43
N MET A 197 -1.36 20.84 2.49
CA MET A 197 0.02 21.32 2.46
C MET A 197 0.40 22.04 1.16
N GLU A 198 1.12 23.15 1.28
CA GLU A 198 1.89 23.75 0.18
C GLU A 198 3.37 23.37 0.29
N ILE A 199 4.07 23.27 -0.83
CA ILE A 199 5.51 22.95 -0.86
C ILE A 199 6.36 24.16 -1.26
N ALA A 200 7.57 24.21 -0.74
CA ALA A 200 8.58 25.21 -1.08
C ALA A 200 9.20 24.98 -2.47
N PRO A 201 9.81 26.00 -3.09
CA PRO A 201 10.45 25.87 -4.40
C PRO A 201 11.57 24.81 -4.46
N ASP A 202 12.27 24.60 -3.35
CA ASP A 202 13.40 23.66 -3.22
C ASP A 202 12.98 22.28 -2.67
N PHE A 203 11.68 21.99 -2.52
CA PHE A 203 11.18 20.76 -1.87
C PHE A 203 11.77 19.47 -2.45
N PHE A 204 11.81 19.35 -3.78
CA PHE A 204 12.34 18.16 -4.45
C PHE A 204 13.86 18.07 -4.37
N ASP A 205 14.57 19.20 -4.45
CA ASP A 205 16.02 19.23 -4.27
C ASP A 205 16.41 18.84 -2.83
N TYR A 206 15.65 19.31 -1.84
CA TYR A 206 15.81 18.95 -0.44
C TYR A 206 15.70 17.43 -0.23
N PHE A 207 14.61 16.81 -0.68
CA PHE A 207 14.44 15.37 -0.53
C PHE A 207 15.39 14.55 -1.40
N GLU A 208 15.76 15.00 -2.59
CA GLU A 208 16.77 14.31 -3.40
C GLU A 208 18.14 14.29 -2.72
N ALA A 209 18.55 15.40 -2.10
CA ALA A 209 19.77 15.44 -1.32
C ALA A 209 19.68 14.56 -0.06
N ALA A 210 18.55 14.59 0.64
CA ALA A 210 18.36 13.81 1.86
C ALA A 210 18.20 12.29 1.62
N ALA A 211 17.86 11.87 0.39
CA ALA A 211 17.68 10.46 0.04
C ALA A 211 18.93 9.61 0.26
N LYS A 212 20.12 10.14 -0.10
CA LYS A 212 21.39 9.44 0.14
C LYS A 212 21.68 9.29 1.63
N LEU A 213 21.37 10.32 2.41
CA LEU A 213 21.58 10.32 3.86
C LEU A 213 20.74 9.23 4.56
N LEU A 214 19.44 9.12 4.22
CA LEU A 214 18.58 8.04 4.73
C LEU A 214 19.08 6.63 4.38
N ASP A 215 19.73 6.48 3.23
CA ASP A 215 20.26 5.18 2.81
C ASP A 215 21.52 4.81 3.58
N THR A 216 22.41 5.77 3.82
CA THR A 216 23.75 5.52 4.38
C THR A 216 23.80 5.58 5.90
N ASP A 217 23.08 6.51 6.53
CA ASP A 217 23.13 6.70 7.99
C ASP A 217 21.93 6.01 8.66
N LYS A 218 22.19 4.86 9.30
CA LYS A 218 21.16 4.06 9.99
C LYS A 218 20.71 4.65 11.32
N SER A 219 21.39 5.69 11.81
CA SER A 219 20.92 6.45 12.98
C SER A 219 19.80 7.43 12.62
N ILE A 220 19.45 7.59 11.34
CA ILE A 220 18.33 8.43 10.90
C ILE A 220 17.15 7.53 10.49
N MET A 221 15.97 7.84 11.00
CA MET A 221 14.75 7.08 10.70
C MET A 221 13.96 7.68 9.53
N ALA A 222 13.78 9.00 9.51
CA ALA A 222 13.07 9.72 8.47
C ALA A 222 13.60 11.15 8.29
N VAL A 223 13.28 11.77 7.15
CA VAL A 223 13.56 13.18 6.86
C VAL A 223 12.23 13.89 6.81
N SER A 224 12.03 14.92 7.63
CA SER A 224 10.86 15.80 7.59
C SER A 224 11.20 17.12 6.90
N SER A 225 10.22 17.73 6.25
CA SER A 225 10.26 19.07 5.69
C SER A 225 9.79 20.14 6.68
N TRP A 226 9.48 19.75 7.91
CA TRP A 226 8.87 20.60 8.93
C TRP A 226 9.80 20.88 10.11
N ASN A 227 9.74 22.10 10.61
CA ASN A 227 10.31 22.53 11.88
C ASN A 227 9.17 22.99 12.79
N ASP A 228 8.95 22.29 13.91
CA ASP A 228 7.89 22.61 14.87
C ASP A 228 8.00 24.04 15.43
N ASN A 229 9.22 24.58 15.49
CA ASN A 229 9.49 25.96 15.90
C ASN A 229 9.81 26.88 14.71
N GLY A 230 9.35 26.51 13.51
CA GLY A 230 9.66 27.16 12.24
C GLY A 230 8.97 28.51 12.00
N GLN A 231 8.53 29.20 13.06
CA GLN A 231 7.78 30.45 12.94
C GLN A 231 8.69 31.57 12.44
N LYS A 232 8.13 32.51 11.68
CA LYS A 232 8.91 33.55 10.96
C LYS A 232 9.93 34.31 11.84
N GLN A 233 9.63 34.51 13.11
CA GLN A 233 10.50 35.21 14.07
C GLN A 233 11.66 34.36 14.62
N PHE A 234 11.66 33.05 14.41
CA PHE A 234 12.64 32.12 14.99
C PHE A 234 13.59 31.47 13.97
N VAL A 235 13.40 31.73 12.67
CA VAL A 235 14.17 31.06 11.62
C VAL A 235 14.77 32.06 10.64
N TYR A 236 15.98 31.77 10.17
CA TYR A 236 16.71 32.66 9.28
C TYR A 236 17.35 31.93 8.10
N ASP A 237 18.20 30.93 8.35
CA ASP A 237 19.02 30.30 7.31
C ASP A 237 18.25 29.19 6.58
N PRO A 238 17.86 29.38 5.30
CA PRO A 238 17.16 28.34 4.56
C PRO A 238 18.06 27.13 4.26
N LYS A 239 19.38 27.22 4.40
CA LYS A 239 20.31 26.11 4.10
C LYS A 239 20.56 25.19 5.29
N ALA A 240 20.32 25.66 6.51
CA ALA A 240 20.61 24.91 7.72
C ALA A 240 19.63 23.74 7.91
N LEU A 241 20.19 22.60 8.32
CA LEU A 241 19.50 21.36 8.65
C LEU A 241 19.96 20.87 10.01
N TYR A 242 19.09 20.13 10.70
CA TYR A 242 19.33 19.68 12.05
C TYR A 242 18.84 18.25 12.23
N ARG A 243 19.48 17.54 13.16
CA ARG A 243 18.99 16.29 13.72
C ARG A 243 18.03 16.60 14.87
N SER A 244 16.97 15.82 14.99
CA SER A 244 15.93 15.96 16.02
C SER A 244 15.58 14.59 16.58
N ASP A 245 15.44 14.50 17.90
CA ASP A 245 14.90 13.30 18.55
C ASP A 245 13.37 13.23 18.44
N PHE A 246 12.73 14.36 18.16
CA PHE A 246 11.29 14.45 17.96
C PHE A 246 10.92 14.28 16.48
N PHE A 247 9.95 13.42 16.18
CA PHE A 247 9.41 13.20 14.84
C PHE A 247 8.40 14.31 14.47
N PRO A 248 8.71 15.20 13.51
CA PRO A 248 7.82 16.31 13.16
C PRO A 248 6.68 15.90 12.22
N GLY A 249 6.87 14.87 11.38
CA GLY A 249 5.92 14.51 10.33
C GLY A 249 5.84 15.58 9.24
N LEU A 250 4.61 16.01 8.91
CA LEU A 250 4.24 17.14 8.04
C LEU A 250 5.12 17.31 6.78
N GLY A 251 4.97 16.37 5.84
CA GLY A 251 5.85 16.26 4.67
C GLY A 251 7.14 15.54 5.03
N TRP A 252 7.17 14.23 4.88
CA TRP A 252 8.31 13.43 5.37
C TRP A 252 8.60 12.24 4.46
N MET A 253 9.85 11.81 4.43
CA MET A 253 10.35 10.71 3.61
C MET A 253 10.78 9.54 4.48
N LEU A 254 10.33 8.35 4.11
CA LEU A 254 10.64 7.08 4.75
C LEU A 254 11.25 6.10 3.74
N THR A 255 12.11 5.19 4.20
CA THR A 255 12.65 4.10 3.39
C THR A 255 11.81 2.83 3.52
N LYS A 256 11.87 1.98 2.48
CA LYS A 256 11.19 0.68 2.48
C LYS A 256 11.64 -0.21 3.63
N SER A 257 12.94 -0.25 3.94
CA SER A 257 13.45 -1.05 5.06
C SER A 257 12.84 -0.66 6.39
N THR A 258 12.68 0.66 6.62
CA THR A 258 12.04 1.15 7.84
C THR A 258 10.54 0.83 7.82
N TRP A 259 9.86 0.97 6.68
CA TRP A 259 8.45 0.56 6.59
C TRP A 259 8.24 -0.92 6.89
N MET A 260 9.09 -1.81 6.39
CA MET A 260 9.01 -3.25 6.68
C MET A 260 9.20 -3.56 8.18
N GLU A 261 9.90 -2.70 8.92
CA GLU A 261 10.02 -2.78 10.38
C GLU A 261 8.74 -2.29 11.09
N LEU A 262 8.12 -1.22 10.59
CA LEU A 262 6.97 -0.57 11.24
C LEU A 262 5.63 -1.24 10.90
N SER A 263 5.40 -1.63 9.64
CA SER A 263 4.10 -2.13 9.15
C SER A 263 3.53 -3.30 9.96
N PRO A 264 4.33 -4.32 10.39
CA PRO A 264 3.81 -5.43 11.19
C PRO A 264 3.30 -5.06 12.59
N LYS A 265 3.76 -3.91 13.12
CA LYS A 265 3.43 -3.41 14.46
C LYS A 265 2.69 -2.07 14.42
N TRP A 266 2.17 -1.70 13.25
CA TRP A 266 1.50 -0.42 13.05
C TRP A 266 0.32 -0.27 14.02
N PRO A 267 0.16 0.89 14.68
CA PRO A 267 -0.86 1.08 15.69
C PRO A 267 -2.24 1.23 15.04
N LYS A 268 -3.30 1.00 15.82
CA LYS A 268 -4.66 1.20 15.34
C LYS A 268 -5.05 2.66 15.17
N ALA A 269 -4.41 3.57 15.92
CA ALA A 269 -4.66 5.02 15.92
C ALA A 269 -3.39 5.78 16.34
N TYR A 270 -3.43 7.12 16.27
CA TYR A 270 -2.37 8.02 16.76
C TYR A 270 -0.96 7.61 16.27
N TRP A 271 -0.86 7.36 14.97
CA TRP A 271 0.31 6.76 14.35
C TRP A 271 1.58 7.60 14.50
N ASP A 272 1.44 8.93 14.50
CA ASP A 272 2.54 9.87 14.60
C ASP A 272 3.10 9.92 16.03
N ASP A 273 2.23 9.96 17.05
CA ASP A 273 2.64 9.80 18.45
C ASP A 273 3.28 8.45 18.71
N TRP A 274 2.76 7.39 18.11
CA TRP A 274 3.38 6.08 18.19
C TRP A 274 4.79 6.05 17.59
N VAL A 275 5.03 6.73 16.45
CA VAL A 275 6.39 6.84 15.87
C VAL A 275 7.35 7.59 16.82
N ARG A 276 6.84 8.54 17.62
CA ARG A 276 7.63 9.31 18.61
C ARG A 276 8.05 8.46 19.82
N LEU A 277 7.47 7.28 20.05
CA LEU A 277 7.84 6.42 21.16
C LEU A 277 9.24 5.84 21.01
N LYS A 278 10.01 5.85 22.10
CA LYS A 278 11.42 5.41 22.12
C LYS A 278 11.60 3.99 21.61
N GLU A 279 10.71 3.08 21.98
CA GLU A 279 10.68 1.68 21.54
C GLU A 279 10.40 1.52 20.03
N VAL A 280 9.82 2.54 19.39
CA VAL A 280 9.52 2.55 17.96
C VAL A 280 10.68 3.12 17.18
N HIS A 281 11.15 4.33 17.52
CA HIS A 281 12.26 4.96 16.78
C HIS A 281 13.64 4.41 17.16
N LYS A 282 13.79 3.78 18.33
CA LYS A 282 15.02 3.10 18.80
C LYS A 282 16.24 4.01 18.80
N ASP A 283 16.10 5.19 19.38
CA ASP A 283 17.13 6.24 19.44
C ASP A 283 17.60 6.76 18.06
N ARG A 284 16.95 6.35 16.96
CA ARG A 284 17.14 6.99 15.66
C ARG A 284 16.52 8.37 15.68
N GLN A 285 17.16 9.29 14.96
CA GLN A 285 16.79 10.69 14.87
C GLN A 285 16.12 11.00 13.53
N PHE A 286 15.62 12.21 13.42
CA PHE A 286 14.97 12.76 12.25
C PHE A 286 15.74 13.95 11.73
N ILE A 287 15.83 14.09 10.41
CA ILE A 287 16.35 15.32 9.81
C ILE A 287 15.21 16.29 9.62
N ARG A 288 15.45 17.54 10.01
CA ARG A 288 14.51 18.64 9.78
C ARG A 288 15.25 19.91 9.33
N PRO A 289 14.62 20.77 8.54
CA PRO A 289 15.22 22.03 8.14
C PRO A 289 15.15 23.11 9.23
N GLU A 290 15.92 24.20 9.08
CA GLU A 290 15.63 25.43 9.84
C GLU A 290 14.33 26.07 9.37
N VAL A 291 14.22 26.36 8.07
CA VAL A 291 13.04 26.94 7.44
C VAL A 291 12.24 25.83 6.76
N CYS A 292 10.94 25.73 7.05
CA CYS A 292 10.08 24.65 6.56
C CYS A 292 10.01 24.61 5.03
N ARG A 293 9.96 23.39 4.49
CA ARG A 293 9.76 23.10 3.06
C ARG A 293 8.30 22.78 2.73
N THR A 294 7.46 22.70 3.76
CA THR A 294 6.01 22.60 3.68
C THR A 294 5.34 23.67 4.53
N TYR A 295 4.13 24.06 4.16
CA TYR A 295 3.25 24.92 4.93
C TYR A 295 1.89 24.27 5.05
N ASN A 296 1.40 24.09 6.28
CA ASN A 296 0.08 23.54 6.52
C ASN A 296 -0.95 24.69 6.51
N PHE A 297 -1.95 24.60 5.63
CA PHE A 297 -3.04 25.56 5.54
C PHE A 297 -4.39 25.00 6.04
N GLY A 298 -4.38 23.80 6.62
CA GLY A 298 -5.55 23.06 7.06
C GLY A 298 -6.11 23.58 8.38
N GLU A 299 -6.88 24.67 8.33
CA GLU A 299 -7.56 25.22 9.51
C GLU A 299 -8.68 24.29 10.02
N HIS A 300 -9.32 23.54 9.12
CA HIS A 300 -10.36 22.57 9.44
C HIS A 300 -9.90 21.15 9.14
N GLY A 301 -9.86 20.30 10.17
CA GLY A 301 -9.44 18.90 10.08
C GLY A 301 -9.92 18.09 11.28
N SER A 302 -9.41 16.86 11.41
CA SER A 302 -9.82 15.90 12.45
C SER A 302 -9.57 16.38 13.88
N SER A 303 -8.62 17.30 14.08
CA SER A 303 -8.31 17.94 15.37
C SER A 303 -9.14 19.19 15.67
N MET A 304 -10.14 19.51 14.85
CA MET A 304 -10.98 20.71 14.98
C MET A 304 -10.19 22.04 14.97
N GLY A 305 -9.02 22.07 14.31
CA GLY A 305 -8.18 23.27 14.20
C GLY A 305 -7.48 23.66 15.50
N GLN A 306 -7.49 22.77 16.50
CA GLN A 306 -6.75 22.96 17.73
C GLN A 306 -5.28 23.23 17.40
N PHE A 307 -4.72 24.29 17.98
CA PHE A 307 -3.33 24.76 17.75
C PHE A 307 -3.01 25.41 16.40
N PHE A 308 -3.91 25.37 15.39
CA PHE A 308 -3.61 25.91 14.06
C PHE A 308 -3.21 27.38 14.10
N ASN A 309 -4.07 28.23 14.66
CA ASN A 309 -3.85 29.69 14.68
C ASN A 309 -2.61 30.10 15.51
N GLN A 310 -2.28 29.35 16.56
CA GLN A 310 -1.19 29.70 17.47
C GLN A 310 0.16 29.16 17.01
N TYR A 311 0.20 27.95 16.43
CA TYR A 311 1.45 27.22 16.19
C TYR A 311 1.71 26.90 14.72
N LEU A 312 0.68 26.56 13.93
CA LEU A 312 0.87 26.14 12.52
C LEU A 312 0.83 27.32 11.54
N LYS A 313 -0.15 28.21 11.68
CA LYS A 313 -0.33 29.40 10.84
C LYS A 313 0.88 30.35 10.77
N PRO A 314 1.66 30.59 11.86
CA PRO A 314 2.82 31.49 11.79
C PRO A 314 4.10 30.84 11.21
N ILE A 315 4.05 29.56 10.83
CA ILE A 315 5.20 28.85 10.25
C ILE A 315 5.62 29.48 8.94
N LYS A 316 6.94 29.68 8.78
CA LYS A 316 7.53 30.25 7.58
C LYS A 316 7.77 29.15 6.55
N LEU A 317 7.08 29.24 5.41
CA LEU A 317 7.45 28.51 4.20
C LEU A 317 8.73 29.11 3.60
N ASN A 318 9.68 28.26 3.24
CA ASN A 318 10.85 28.69 2.49
C ASN A 318 10.45 29.22 1.10
N ASP A 319 10.92 30.41 0.76
CA ASP A 319 10.71 31.08 -0.53
C ASP A 319 12.00 31.15 -1.38
N ALA A 320 13.14 30.75 -0.81
CA ALA A 320 14.42 30.72 -1.51
C ALA A 320 14.68 29.37 -2.19
N HIS A 321 15.17 29.38 -3.43
CA HIS A 321 15.59 28.14 -4.10
C HIS A 321 17.00 27.73 -3.66
N VAL A 322 17.10 26.77 -2.72
CA VAL A 322 18.37 26.21 -2.25
C VAL A 322 18.78 25.06 -3.18
N CYS A 323 19.63 25.36 -4.17
CA CYS A 323 20.14 24.34 -5.10
C CYS A 323 20.98 23.26 -4.41
N LYS A 324 20.94 22.07 -5.03
CA LYS A 324 21.63 20.79 -4.76
C LYS A 324 23.12 20.77 -4.40
N SER A 325 23.78 21.91 -4.27
CA SER A 325 25.21 21.96 -3.97
C SER A 325 25.51 21.13 -2.72
N SER A 326 26.64 20.42 -2.75
CA SER A 326 27.25 19.49 -1.78
C SER A 326 27.21 19.87 -0.28
N HIS A 327 26.64 21.02 0.06
CA HIS A 327 26.54 21.65 1.36
C HIS A 327 25.53 20.97 2.28
N ILE A 328 24.46 20.33 1.76
CA ILE A 328 23.51 19.55 2.59
C ILE A 328 24.24 18.42 3.33
N PHE A 329 25.18 17.74 2.67
CA PHE A 329 25.93 16.64 3.29
C PHE A 329 26.98 17.14 4.29
N GLN A 330 27.55 18.32 4.06
CA GLN A 330 28.65 18.83 4.89
C GLN A 330 28.19 19.35 6.26
N PHE A 331 26.94 19.81 6.37
CA PHE A 331 26.36 20.23 7.65
C PHE A 331 25.81 19.07 8.49
N VAL A 332 25.22 18.05 7.86
CA VAL A 332 24.62 16.93 8.60
C VAL A 332 25.65 15.91 9.09
N GLN A 333 26.80 15.76 8.42
CA GLN A 333 27.88 14.86 8.88
C GLN A 333 28.67 15.40 10.09
N ASN A 334 28.56 16.70 10.39
CA ASN A 334 29.24 17.34 11.51
C ASN A 334 28.33 17.53 12.75
N LEU A 335 27.11 16.99 12.71
CA LEU A 335 26.14 16.91 13.80
C LEU A 335 25.87 15.44 14.12
#